data_AF-A0A968JHM2-F1
#
_entry.id   AF-A0A968JHM2-F1
#
_cell.length_a   1.000
_cell.length_b   1.000
_cell.length_c   1.000
_cell.angle_alpha   90.00
_cell.angle_beta   90.00
_cell.angle_gamma   90.00
#
_symmetry.space_group_name_H-M   'P 1'
#
loop_
_entity.id
_entity.type
_entity.pdbx_description
1 polymer ?
#
loop_
_entity_poly.entity_id
_entity_poly.type
_entity_poly.pdbx_seq_one_letter_code
_entity_poly.pdbx_strand_id
1 'polypeptide(L)'
;MYDMLQVLTRHGVKIEQTKTALNATNVISYKSGKATTREFPAGTFVISTNQNRHLLINSLMSKTLAIEDSVMYDVSTWSAPLAYNLEAYYTEQNLVLNTTIVNTLPEVPYGIENPDAQFAFVINWAQRNAPKALAMLWEKGYRVRAAQEPFIIDKERFGEGSLTILLGRNREKEATIKADMQAIATQAKVNILGINTGRVSDGIDAGSRNNVPLTPPKVALMVEPPFDLLASGQIYYLFDQETQLPIERIKTSVLIQTALPKFGSRYGFADLNDYNVLILPGGGQGLAQIFTKNEVEQLKAWVNAGGTLITSESAVNFFTDKGSKMTEVKLAEVKRDSSDVAKYLAYNERTDFYGKKRIPGSALNTMLDVTHPLAFGMPPSLYSLTSSSSALLPNPNLQTVGYYVKDTSNLLASGYTSAENLEHLAGKTFAAVQPMGQGKIVFLMNNTQFRMFWIGGMRMMQNAVMLMPSF
;
A
#
# COMPACT_ATOMS: atom_id res chain seq x y z
N MET A 1 13.66 1.45 -1.39
CA MET A 1 15.07 1.70 -1.03
C MET A 1 15.54 3.05 -1.58
N TYR A 2 15.59 3.24 -2.89
CA TYR A 2 16.07 4.49 -3.52
C TYR A 2 15.39 5.76 -3.01
N ASP A 3 14.07 5.76 -2.83
CA ASP A 3 13.32 6.89 -2.26
C ASP A 3 13.84 7.31 -0.87
N MET A 4 14.15 6.34 0.01
CA MET A 4 14.74 6.61 1.33
C MET A 4 16.14 7.22 1.20
N LEU A 5 16.97 6.68 0.30
CA LEU A 5 18.31 7.22 0.06
C LEU A 5 18.24 8.67 -0.47
N GLN A 6 17.27 8.98 -1.34
CA GLN A 6 17.01 10.35 -1.82
C GLN A 6 16.67 11.31 -0.69
N VAL A 7 15.79 10.90 0.24
CA VAL A 7 15.46 11.71 1.42
C VAL A 7 16.73 12.00 2.24
N LEU A 8 17.51 10.96 2.55
CA LEU A 8 18.74 11.09 3.33
C LEU A 8 19.76 12.02 2.67
N THR A 9 20.02 11.84 1.37
CA THR A 9 20.96 12.68 0.62
C THR A 9 20.49 14.13 0.54
N ARG A 10 19.19 14.40 0.36
CA ARG A 10 18.63 15.76 0.40
C ARG A 10 18.86 16.45 1.74
N HIS A 11 18.93 15.70 2.84
CA HIS A 11 19.27 16.22 4.17
C HIS A 11 20.79 16.24 4.47
N GLY A 12 21.62 15.93 3.48
CA GLY A 12 23.08 15.95 3.59
C GLY A 12 23.65 14.78 4.40
N VAL A 13 22.92 13.67 4.52
CA VAL A 13 23.45 12.43 5.08
C VAL A 13 24.40 11.82 4.05
N LYS A 14 25.63 11.53 4.48
CA LYS A 14 26.60 10.78 3.70
C LYS A 14 26.22 9.31 3.71
N ILE A 15 26.21 8.72 2.52
CA ILE A 15 25.87 7.31 2.29
C ILE A 15 27.10 6.68 1.65
N GLU A 16 27.43 5.49 2.10
CA GLU A 16 28.52 4.67 1.56
C GLU A 16 27.96 3.41 0.91
N GLN A 17 28.73 2.80 0.02
CA GLN A 17 28.39 1.53 -0.61
C GLN A 17 29.57 0.58 -0.54
N THR A 18 29.34 -0.69 -0.17
CA THR A 18 30.39 -1.71 -0.08
C THR A 18 30.94 -2.06 -1.46
N LYS A 19 32.27 -2.18 -1.60
CA LYS A 19 32.91 -2.63 -2.85
C LYS A 19 32.98 -4.14 -2.99
N THR A 20 32.98 -4.85 -1.86
CA THR A 20 33.07 -6.30 -1.76
C THR A 20 31.96 -6.81 -0.85
N ALA A 21 31.67 -8.11 -0.93
CA ALA A 21 30.83 -8.74 0.07
C ALA A 21 31.41 -8.55 1.48
N LEU A 22 30.53 -8.44 2.47
CA LEU A 22 30.85 -8.22 3.88
C LEU A 22 30.14 -9.28 4.71
N ASN A 23 30.92 -10.09 5.41
CA ASN A 23 30.40 -10.95 6.46
C ASN A 23 30.38 -10.18 7.78
N ALA A 24 29.18 -9.92 8.31
CA ALA A 24 29.02 -9.25 9.58
C ALA A 24 28.30 -10.17 10.57
N THR A 25 28.91 -10.33 11.75
CA THR A 25 28.37 -11.07 12.89
C THR A 25 27.62 -10.12 13.81
N ASN A 26 26.64 -10.63 14.56
CA ASN A 26 25.92 -9.87 15.58
C ASN A 26 25.24 -8.59 15.04
N VAL A 27 24.79 -8.62 13.78
CA VAL A 27 23.94 -7.56 13.21
C VAL A 27 22.50 -7.79 13.60
N ILE A 28 21.78 -6.75 13.99
CA ILE A 28 20.39 -6.85 14.42
C ILE A 28 19.47 -6.62 13.22
N SER A 29 18.61 -7.59 12.94
CA SER A 29 17.60 -7.44 11.89
C SER A 29 16.49 -6.49 12.33
N TYR A 30 16.10 -5.55 11.47
CA TYR A 30 14.90 -4.75 11.72
C TYR A 30 13.64 -5.62 11.83
N LYS A 31 13.59 -6.71 11.06
CA LYS A 31 12.44 -7.64 11.00
C LYS A 31 12.26 -8.43 12.28
N SER A 32 13.28 -9.17 12.69
CA SER A 32 13.18 -10.03 13.87
C SER A 32 13.54 -9.32 15.18
N GLY A 33 14.26 -8.20 15.14
CA GLY A 33 14.86 -7.59 16.33
C GLY A 33 15.96 -8.45 16.98
N LYS A 34 16.36 -9.55 16.35
CA LYS A 34 17.36 -10.48 16.86
C LYS A 34 18.69 -10.27 16.15
N ALA A 35 19.77 -10.47 16.91
CA ALA A 35 21.12 -10.55 16.36
C ALA A 35 21.26 -11.78 15.46
N THR A 36 21.97 -11.63 14.35
CA THR A 36 22.29 -12.71 13.41
C THR A 36 23.68 -12.48 12.80
N THR A 37 24.24 -13.54 12.22
CA THR A 37 25.34 -13.41 11.26
C THR A 37 24.75 -13.36 9.86
N ARG A 38 25.24 -12.47 9.01
CA ARG A 38 24.78 -12.33 7.62
C ARG A 38 25.92 -11.92 6.70
N GLU A 39 25.93 -12.49 5.50
CA GLU A 39 26.69 -11.98 4.38
C GLU A 39 25.88 -10.90 3.65
N PHE A 40 26.48 -9.74 3.47
CA PHE A 40 25.95 -8.64 2.69
C PHE A 40 26.71 -8.59 1.36
N PRO A 41 26.02 -8.59 0.21
CA PRO A 41 26.70 -8.56 -1.08
C PRO A 41 27.46 -7.24 -1.29
N ALA A 42 28.39 -7.25 -2.25
CA ALA A 42 28.94 -6.01 -2.80
C ALA A 42 27.79 -5.12 -3.29
N GLY A 43 27.93 -3.80 -3.12
CA GLY A 43 26.87 -2.86 -3.45
C GLY A 43 25.88 -2.57 -2.31
N THR A 44 26.09 -3.12 -1.11
CA THR A 44 25.25 -2.83 0.06
C THR A 44 25.45 -1.39 0.53
N PHE A 45 24.36 -0.65 0.72
CA PHE A 45 24.41 0.71 1.26
C PHE A 45 24.65 0.69 2.77
N VAL A 46 25.57 1.54 3.21
CA VAL A 46 25.94 1.72 4.61
C VAL A 46 25.70 3.18 4.99
N ILE A 47 24.97 3.38 6.08
CA ILE A 47 24.68 4.69 6.64
C ILE A 47 25.30 4.72 8.03
N SER A 48 26.52 5.26 8.11
CA SER A 48 27.24 5.37 9.38
C SER A 48 26.74 6.56 10.19
N THR A 49 26.61 6.40 11.51
CA THR A 49 26.38 7.52 12.43
C THR A 49 27.65 8.32 12.71
N ASN A 50 28.82 7.91 12.21
CA ASN A 50 30.07 8.67 12.33
C ASN A 50 30.11 9.87 11.35
N GLN A 51 29.19 10.81 11.50
CA GLN A 51 29.07 12.02 10.69
C GLN A 51 28.23 13.11 11.40
N ASN A 52 28.31 14.35 10.91
CA ASN A 52 27.61 15.50 11.51
C ASN A 52 26.08 15.33 11.61
N ARG A 53 25.48 14.50 10.76
CA ARG A 53 24.02 14.23 10.74
C ARG A 53 23.59 13.08 11.65
N HIS A 54 24.43 12.62 12.58
CA HIS A 54 24.16 11.46 13.43
C HIS A 54 22.84 11.52 14.20
N LEU A 55 22.42 12.69 14.71
CA LEU A 55 21.12 12.83 15.38
C LEU A 55 19.94 12.50 14.46
N LEU A 56 19.96 13.05 13.24
CA LEU A 56 18.94 12.75 12.22
C LEU A 56 18.94 11.27 11.84
N ILE A 57 20.13 10.70 11.64
CA ILE A 57 20.28 9.27 11.30
C ILE A 57 19.72 8.42 12.44
N ASN A 58 20.08 8.70 13.69
CA ASN A 58 19.54 7.99 14.84
C ASN A 58 18.01 8.13 14.92
N SER A 59 17.44 9.32 14.71
CA SER A 59 15.99 9.51 14.73
C SER A 59 15.26 8.72 13.63
N LEU A 60 15.78 8.71 12.40
CA LEU A 60 15.14 8.05 11.26
C LEU A 60 15.43 6.56 11.17
N MET A 61 16.58 6.10 11.65
CA MET A 61 16.97 4.70 11.54
C MET A 61 16.56 3.91 12.77
N SER A 62 16.53 4.49 13.99
CA SER A 62 16.26 3.73 15.21
C SER A 62 14.99 2.88 15.09
N LYS A 63 15.13 1.58 15.39
CA LYS A 63 13.99 0.67 15.43
C LYS A 63 13.06 1.01 16.59
N THR A 64 13.58 1.41 17.75
CA THR A 64 12.78 1.77 18.93
C THR A 64 13.28 3.10 19.46
N LEU A 65 12.36 4.02 19.74
CA LEU A 65 12.65 5.26 20.45
C LEU A 65 12.21 5.10 21.91
N ALA A 66 12.99 5.65 22.84
CA ALA A 66 12.56 5.73 24.23
C ALA A 66 11.33 6.66 24.31
N ILE A 67 10.24 6.14 24.88
CA ILE A 67 8.98 6.85 25.05
C ILE A 67 8.83 7.14 26.54
N GLU A 68 8.97 8.42 26.91
CA GLU A 68 8.84 8.87 28.30
C GLU A 68 7.40 9.22 28.67
N ASP A 69 6.61 9.72 27.71
CA ASP A 69 5.22 10.10 27.94
C ASP A 69 4.26 8.93 27.67
N SER A 70 3.24 8.81 28.51
CA SER A 70 2.19 7.81 28.37
C SER A 70 1.11 8.17 27.35
N VAL A 71 1.06 9.43 26.90
CA VAL A 71 0.10 9.91 25.89
C VAL A 71 0.83 10.55 24.71
N MET A 72 0.77 9.87 23.57
CA MET A 72 1.37 10.38 22.33
C MET A 72 0.38 11.25 21.56
N TYR A 73 0.84 12.42 21.10
CA TYR A 73 0.06 13.34 20.25
C TYR A 73 -0.02 12.88 18.78
N ASP A 74 0.97 12.12 18.30
CA ASP A 74 1.09 11.74 16.89
C ASP A 74 1.34 10.22 16.72
N VAL A 75 2.45 9.82 16.11
CA VAL A 75 2.87 8.43 15.95
C VAL A 75 4.04 8.11 16.87
N SER A 76 4.11 6.85 17.31
CA SER A 76 5.13 6.35 18.24
C SER A 76 6.36 5.78 17.53
N THR A 77 6.38 5.81 16.19
CA THR A 77 7.50 5.35 15.39
C THR A 77 7.73 6.19 14.13
N TRP A 78 9.00 6.40 13.82
CA TRP A 78 9.49 7.14 12.65
C TRP A 78 10.62 6.37 11.94
N SER A 79 10.68 5.05 12.13
CA SER A 79 11.76 4.23 11.56
C SER A 79 11.60 4.11 10.04
N ALA A 80 12.44 4.81 9.28
CA ALA A 80 12.45 4.83 7.83
C ALA A 80 12.65 3.42 7.22
N PRO A 81 13.54 2.54 7.72
CA PRO A 81 13.63 1.18 7.21
C PRO A 81 12.29 0.41 7.28
N LEU A 82 11.51 0.61 8.35
CA LEU A 82 10.19 0.01 8.49
C LEU A 82 9.15 0.68 7.58
N ALA A 83 9.15 2.01 7.54
CA ALA A 83 8.21 2.83 6.77
C ALA A 83 8.27 2.55 5.26
N TYR A 84 9.45 2.23 4.74
CA TYR A 84 9.68 1.86 3.34
C TYR A 84 9.68 0.33 3.10
N ASN A 85 9.35 -0.45 4.13
CA ASN A 85 9.33 -1.92 4.13
C ASN A 85 10.63 -2.57 3.61
N LEU A 86 11.77 -2.06 4.07
CA LEU A 86 13.08 -2.51 3.61
C LEU A 86 13.58 -3.69 4.43
N GLU A 87 14.29 -4.59 3.76
CA GLU A 87 15.19 -5.52 4.42
C GLU A 87 16.44 -4.74 4.87
N ALA A 88 16.55 -4.51 6.19
CA ALA A 88 17.62 -3.71 6.77
C ALA A 88 18.16 -4.35 8.04
N TYR A 89 19.38 -3.95 8.39
CA TYR A 89 20.13 -4.38 9.56
C TYR A 89 20.85 -3.19 10.19
N TYR A 90 21.08 -3.25 11.50
CA TYR A 90 21.93 -2.28 12.20
C TYR A 90 22.90 -2.98 13.16
N THR A 91 23.99 -2.30 13.50
CA THR A 91 24.96 -2.76 14.49
C THR A 91 25.62 -1.55 15.14
N GLU A 92 25.98 -1.70 16.41
CA GLU A 92 26.80 -0.74 17.16
C GLU A 92 28.30 -1.10 17.08
N GLN A 93 28.63 -2.23 16.47
CA GLN A 93 30.02 -2.65 16.28
C GLN A 93 30.69 -1.81 15.20
N ASN A 94 31.92 -1.40 15.46
CA ASN A 94 32.77 -0.83 14.43
C ASN A 94 33.18 -1.94 13.45
N LEU A 95 32.60 -1.91 12.25
CA LEU A 95 32.97 -2.79 11.16
C LEU A 95 34.11 -2.16 10.35
N VAL A 96 35.10 -2.96 9.96
CA VAL A 96 36.09 -2.56 8.95
C VAL A 96 35.44 -2.74 7.58
N LEU A 97 35.11 -1.63 6.94
CA LEU A 97 34.35 -1.63 5.69
C LEU A 97 35.22 -1.17 4.52
N ASN A 98 35.20 -1.91 3.42
CA ASN A 98 35.75 -1.45 2.15
C ASN A 98 34.62 -0.79 1.35
N THR A 99 34.46 0.53 1.53
CA THR A 99 33.36 1.30 0.95
C THR A 99 33.82 2.41 0.01
N THR A 100 32.87 2.96 -0.74
CA THR A 100 32.97 4.23 -1.46
C THR A 100 31.82 5.14 -1.08
N ILE A 101 32.09 6.44 -0.98
CA ILE A 101 31.06 7.45 -0.79
C ILE A 101 30.18 7.51 -2.05
N VAL A 102 28.87 7.48 -1.85
CA VAL A 102 27.86 7.66 -2.90
C VAL A 102 27.70 9.15 -3.15
N ASN A 103 28.45 9.69 -4.12
CA ASN A 103 28.38 11.11 -4.50
C ASN A 103 27.14 11.45 -5.32
N THR A 104 26.71 10.51 -6.16
CA THR A 104 25.46 10.53 -6.92
C THR A 104 24.68 9.29 -6.56
N LEU A 105 23.42 9.47 -6.16
CA LEU A 105 22.56 8.33 -5.86
C LEU A 105 22.40 7.48 -7.12
N PRO A 106 22.51 6.15 -7.01
CA PRO A 106 22.25 5.29 -8.15
C PRO A 106 20.79 5.47 -8.56
N GLU A 107 20.56 5.66 -9.85
CA GLU A 107 19.21 5.62 -10.39
C GLU A 107 18.67 4.18 -10.31
N VAL A 108 17.36 4.04 -10.12
CA VAL A 108 16.69 2.75 -10.32
C VAL A 108 17.00 2.32 -11.76
N PRO A 109 17.56 1.12 -12.02
CA PRO A 109 17.78 0.67 -13.39
C PRO A 109 16.47 0.74 -14.19
N TYR A 110 16.54 1.36 -15.36
CA TYR A 110 15.43 1.51 -16.29
C TYR A 110 15.95 1.36 -17.70
N GLY A 111 15.06 0.98 -18.62
CA GLY A 111 15.43 0.78 -20.01
C GLY A 111 14.53 -0.22 -20.69
N ILE A 112 14.90 -0.54 -21.92
CA ILE A 112 14.21 -1.54 -22.72
C ILE A 112 15.21 -2.57 -23.19
N GLU A 113 14.94 -3.82 -22.90
CA GLU A 113 15.65 -4.95 -23.46
C GLU A 113 14.88 -5.42 -24.70
N ASN A 114 15.60 -5.66 -25.81
CA ASN A 114 15.00 -6.01 -27.11
C ASN A 114 13.87 -5.05 -27.56
N PRO A 115 14.20 -3.78 -27.89
CA PRO A 115 13.20 -2.79 -28.29
C PRO A 115 12.48 -3.10 -29.61
N ASP A 116 13.02 -4.02 -30.41
CA ASP A 116 12.47 -4.49 -31.69
C ASP A 116 11.64 -5.78 -31.53
N ALA A 117 11.06 -5.96 -30.34
CA ALA A 117 10.24 -7.12 -30.00
C ALA A 117 9.13 -7.38 -31.01
N GLN A 118 8.97 -8.65 -31.40
CA GLN A 118 7.98 -9.07 -32.40
C GLN A 118 6.66 -9.58 -31.81
N PHE A 119 6.60 -9.86 -30.50
CA PHE A 119 5.42 -10.48 -29.88
C PHE A 119 4.80 -9.63 -28.76
N ALA A 120 5.58 -9.23 -27.76
CA ALA A 120 5.07 -8.45 -26.64
C ALA A 120 6.16 -7.64 -25.92
N PHE A 121 5.71 -6.70 -25.10
CA PHE A 121 6.53 -6.10 -24.03
C PHE A 121 5.99 -6.52 -22.67
N VAL A 122 6.90 -6.74 -21.72
CA VAL A 122 6.59 -7.21 -20.36
C VAL A 122 7.19 -6.25 -19.34
N ILE A 123 6.41 -5.88 -18.33
CA ILE A 123 6.85 -5.04 -17.21
C ILE A 123 6.58 -5.78 -15.91
N ASN A 124 7.62 -6.06 -15.14
CA ASN A 124 7.48 -6.69 -13.83
C ASN A 124 6.76 -5.73 -12.85
N TRP A 125 5.63 -6.16 -12.30
CA TRP A 125 4.78 -5.33 -11.44
C TRP A 125 5.40 -5.00 -10.07
N ALA A 126 6.37 -5.82 -9.63
CA ALA A 126 7.14 -5.56 -8.41
C ALA A 126 8.04 -4.32 -8.52
N GLN A 127 8.31 -3.80 -9.72
CA GLN A 127 9.05 -2.56 -9.88
C GLN A 127 8.27 -1.40 -9.27
N ARG A 128 8.95 -0.60 -8.42
CA ARG A 128 8.37 0.53 -7.68
C ARG A 128 7.41 1.40 -8.52
N ASN A 129 7.79 1.75 -9.74
CA ASN A 129 7.04 2.64 -10.63
C ASN A 129 6.20 1.92 -11.72
N ALA A 130 5.99 0.60 -11.63
CA ALA A 130 5.12 -0.12 -12.57
C ALA A 130 3.69 0.45 -12.67
N PRO A 131 3.03 0.93 -11.58
CA PRO A 131 1.75 1.62 -11.70
C PRO A 131 1.80 2.88 -12.55
N LYS A 132 2.88 3.66 -12.46
CA LYS A 132 3.07 4.83 -13.33
C LYS A 132 3.20 4.42 -14.79
N ALA A 133 3.96 3.36 -15.07
CA ALA A 133 4.04 2.81 -16.42
C ALA A 133 2.68 2.34 -16.94
N LEU A 134 1.85 1.71 -16.10
CA LEU A 134 0.47 1.31 -16.45
C LEU A 134 -0.44 2.52 -16.74
N ALA A 135 -0.37 3.57 -15.92
CA ALA A 135 -1.12 4.79 -16.17
C ALA A 135 -0.73 5.43 -17.52
N MET A 136 0.56 5.53 -17.81
CA MET A 136 1.07 6.03 -19.09
C MET A 136 0.66 5.15 -20.30
N LEU A 137 0.64 3.82 -20.12
CA LEU A 137 0.16 2.88 -21.14
C LEU A 137 -1.32 3.16 -21.47
N TRP A 138 -2.16 3.33 -20.45
CA TRP A 138 -3.57 3.65 -20.63
C TRP A 138 -3.79 5.04 -21.25
N GLU A 139 -3.03 6.05 -20.83
CA GLU A 139 -3.07 7.40 -21.42
C GLU A 139 -2.76 7.34 -22.92
N LYS A 140 -1.79 6.50 -23.32
CA LYS A 140 -1.44 6.25 -24.73
C LYS A 140 -2.41 5.30 -25.45
N GLY A 141 -3.43 4.79 -24.78
CA GLY A 141 -4.47 3.92 -25.34
C GLY A 141 -4.04 2.48 -25.58
N TYR A 142 -3.02 1.97 -24.88
CA TYR A 142 -2.61 0.58 -24.98
C TYR A 142 -3.57 -0.35 -24.23
N ARG A 143 -3.86 -1.50 -24.85
CA ARG A 143 -4.46 -2.66 -24.19
C ARG A 143 -3.36 -3.44 -23.49
N VAL A 144 -3.47 -3.54 -22.17
CA VAL A 144 -2.51 -4.23 -21.31
C VAL A 144 -3.23 -5.25 -20.45
N ARG A 145 -2.53 -6.35 -20.17
CA ARG A 145 -3.03 -7.47 -19.37
C ARG A 145 -2.12 -7.68 -18.16
N ALA A 146 -2.64 -8.22 -17.07
CA ALA A 146 -1.87 -8.59 -15.89
C ALA A 146 -1.88 -10.10 -15.68
N ALA A 147 -0.71 -10.65 -15.40
CA ALA A 147 -0.55 -12.06 -15.08
C ALA A 147 -1.13 -12.39 -13.68
N GLN A 148 -2.00 -13.39 -13.60
CA GLN A 148 -2.55 -13.88 -12.33
C GLN A 148 -1.58 -14.84 -11.61
N GLU A 149 -0.70 -15.49 -12.37
CA GLU A 149 0.32 -16.42 -11.90
C GLU A 149 1.69 -15.97 -12.39
N PRO A 150 2.78 -16.29 -11.68
CA PRO A 150 4.11 -15.92 -12.11
C PRO A 150 4.55 -16.73 -13.34
N PHE A 151 5.50 -16.19 -14.08
CA PHE A 151 6.13 -16.86 -15.21
C PHE A 151 7.61 -16.46 -15.32
N ILE A 152 8.37 -17.28 -16.05
CA ILE A 152 9.81 -17.06 -16.28
C ILE A 152 10.05 -16.89 -17.77
N ILE A 153 10.73 -15.81 -18.14
CA ILE A 153 11.26 -15.61 -19.50
C ILE A 153 12.77 -15.64 -19.39
N ASP A 154 13.40 -16.58 -20.09
CA ASP A 154 14.81 -16.91 -19.97
C ASP A 154 15.21 -17.22 -18.51
N LYS A 155 15.79 -16.24 -17.80
CA LYS A 155 16.19 -16.33 -16.39
C LYS A 155 15.51 -15.31 -15.48
N GLU A 156 14.66 -14.44 -16.03
CA GLU A 156 13.97 -13.40 -15.27
C GLU A 156 12.58 -13.89 -14.84
N ARG A 157 12.29 -13.79 -13.54
CA ARG A 157 10.97 -14.09 -12.98
C ARG A 157 10.09 -12.85 -13.02
N PHE A 158 8.93 -12.98 -13.65
CA PHE A 158 7.85 -12.02 -13.63
C PHE A 158 6.80 -12.50 -12.64
N GLY A 159 6.60 -11.72 -11.58
CA GLY A 159 5.63 -12.05 -10.54
C GLY A 159 4.19 -11.79 -10.95
N GLU A 160 3.29 -12.18 -10.07
CA GLU A 160 1.87 -11.88 -10.12
C GLU A 160 1.64 -10.37 -10.29
N GLY A 161 0.70 -10.02 -11.17
CA GLY A 161 0.41 -8.66 -11.61
C GLY A 161 1.28 -8.15 -12.77
N SER A 162 2.34 -8.88 -13.16
CA SER A 162 3.23 -8.42 -14.25
C SER A 162 2.46 -8.11 -15.53
N LEU A 163 2.79 -6.99 -16.13
CA LEU A 163 2.04 -6.42 -17.24
C LEU A 163 2.54 -7.01 -18.56
N THR A 164 1.61 -7.37 -19.44
CA THR A 164 1.89 -7.80 -20.80
C THR A 164 1.19 -6.90 -21.81
N ILE A 165 1.98 -6.35 -22.74
CA ILE A 165 1.51 -5.53 -23.86
C ILE A 165 1.73 -6.35 -25.14
N LEU A 166 0.69 -7.07 -25.57
CA LEU A 166 0.76 -7.90 -26.78
C LEU A 166 0.67 -7.01 -28.03
N LEU A 167 1.64 -7.11 -28.94
CA LEU A 167 1.62 -6.38 -30.22
C LEU A 167 0.38 -6.75 -31.04
N GLY A 168 0.03 -8.04 -31.06
CA GLY A 168 -1.16 -8.52 -31.77
C GLY A 168 -2.51 -7.99 -31.26
N ARG A 169 -2.55 -7.38 -30.06
CA ARG A 169 -3.74 -6.72 -29.49
C ARG A 169 -3.67 -5.19 -29.54
N ASN A 170 -2.59 -4.65 -30.09
CA ASN A 170 -2.31 -3.22 -30.23
C ASN A 170 -1.76 -2.93 -31.65
N ARG A 171 -2.35 -3.54 -32.69
CA ARG A 171 -1.87 -3.45 -34.08
C ARG A 171 -1.86 -2.01 -34.61
N GLU A 172 -2.78 -1.20 -34.13
CA GLU A 172 -2.86 0.24 -34.42
C GLU A 172 -1.67 1.05 -33.88
N LYS A 173 -0.84 0.45 -33.01
CA LYS A 173 0.34 1.06 -32.39
C LYS A 173 1.66 0.56 -32.97
N GLU A 174 1.64 -0.31 -33.98
CA GLU A 174 2.85 -0.95 -34.54
C GLU A 174 3.95 0.05 -34.90
N ALA A 175 3.60 1.19 -35.49
CA ALA A 175 4.55 2.23 -35.89
C ALA A 175 5.13 3.04 -34.70
N THR A 176 4.44 3.11 -33.56
CA THR A 176 4.84 3.98 -32.43
C THR A 176 5.30 3.21 -31.20
N ILE A 177 4.99 1.91 -31.09
CA ILE A 177 5.16 1.13 -29.86
C ILE A 177 6.60 1.14 -29.34
N LYS A 178 7.60 1.03 -30.21
CA LYS A 178 9.01 1.09 -29.83
C LYS A 178 9.35 2.43 -29.16
N ALA A 179 8.95 3.54 -29.77
CA ALA A 179 9.20 4.89 -29.24
C ALA A 179 8.40 5.12 -27.95
N ASP A 180 7.15 4.65 -27.89
CA ASP A 180 6.32 4.75 -26.70
C ASP A 180 6.89 3.94 -25.53
N MET A 181 7.33 2.69 -25.74
CA MET A 181 7.94 1.88 -24.68
C MET A 181 9.25 2.51 -24.18
N GLN A 182 10.08 3.05 -25.08
CA GLN A 182 11.29 3.78 -24.69
C GLN A 182 10.96 5.01 -23.81
N ALA A 183 9.93 5.77 -24.19
CA ALA A 183 9.48 6.93 -23.43
C ALA A 183 8.93 6.52 -22.06
N ILE A 184 8.12 5.45 -22.00
CA ILE A 184 7.56 4.92 -20.75
C ILE A 184 8.68 4.42 -19.83
N ALA A 185 9.61 3.61 -20.33
CA ALA A 185 10.76 3.14 -19.55
C ALA A 185 11.54 4.31 -18.93
N THR A 186 11.77 5.36 -19.72
CA THR A 186 12.53 6.54 -19.29
C THR A 186 11.78 7.42 -18.28
N GLN A 187 10.51 7.74 -18.53
CA GLN A 187 9.73 8.67 -17.70
C GLN A 187 9.17 8.01 -16.43
N ALA A 188 8.79 6.73 -16.51
CA ALA A 188 8.38 5.95 -15.34
C ALA A 188 9.59 5.38 -14.57
N LYS A 189 10.79 5.36 -15.17
CA LYS A 189 11.99 4.73 -14.60
C LYS A 189 11.73 3.25 -14.29
N VAL A 190 11.35 2.51 -15.32
CA VAL A 190 11.10 1.06 -15.27
C VAL A 190 11.90 0.32 -16.34
N ASN A 191 12.25 -0.92 -16.07
CA ASN A 191 12.74 -1.87 -17.06
C ASN A 191 11.55 -2.51 -17.78
N ILE A 192 11.69 -2.62 -19.10
CA ILE A 192 10.73 -3.26 -19.99
C ILE A 192 11.46 -4.35 -20.78
N LEU A 193 10.94 -5.57 -20.74
CA LEU A 193 11.47 -6.69 -21.54
C LEU A 193 10.63 -6.88 -22.80
N GLY A 194 11.26 -6.73 -23.96
CA GLY A 194 10.68 -7.07 -25.25
C GLY A 194 10.89 -8.55 -25.60
N ILE A 195 9.84 -9.24 -26.01
CA ILE A 195 9.89 -10.67 -26.36
C ILE A 195 9.42 -10.92 -27.79
N ASN A 196 10.07 -11.86 -28.45
CA ASN A 196 9.82 -12.20 -29.87
C ASN A 196 8.81 -13.33 -30.05
N THR A 197 8.53 -14.10 -29.00
CA THR A 197 7.54 -15.19 -29.01
C THR A 197 6.78 -15.23 -27.70
N GLY A 198 5.64 -15.92 -27.66
CA GLY A 198 4.90 -16.15 -26.41
C GLY A 198 5.42 -17.30 -25.56
N ARG A 199 6.56 -17.92 -25.92
CA ARG A 199 7.14 -19.05 -25.18
C ARG A 199 7.70 -18.55 -23.85
N VAL A 200 7.28 -19.20 -22.77
CA VAL A 200 7.87 -19.04 -21.44
C VAL A 200 8.75 -20.25 -21.11
N SER A 201 9.77 -20.02 -20.28
CA SER A 201 10.62 -21.10 -19.77
C SER A 201 9.90 -21.94 -18.72
N ASP A 202 9.00 -21.31 -17.95
CA ASP A 202 8.17 -21.92 -16.91
C ASP A 202 6.99 -21.00 -16.56
N GLY A 203 5.86 -21.56 -16.09
CA GLY A 203 4.64 -20.82 -15.72
C GLY A 203 3.67 -20.56 -16.88
N ILE A 204 2.84 -19.51 -16.75
CA ILE A 204 1.79 -19.21 -17.73
C ILE A 204 2.35 -18.55 -19.00
N ASP A 205 1.82 -18.95 -20.16
CA ASP A 205 2.11 -18.25 -21.42
C ASP A 205 1.53 -16.83 -21.40
N ALA A 206 2.22 -15.89 -22.04
CA ALA A 206 1.77 -14.50 -22.19
C ALA A 206 0.39 -14.36 -22.90
N GLY A 207 -0.08 -15.40 -23.61
CA GLY A 207 -1.40 -15.48 -24.24
C GLY A 207 -2.49 -16.21 -23.43
N SER A 208 -2.16 -16.73 -22.24
CA SER A 208 -3.07 -17.54 -21.41
C SER A 208 -4.30 -16.74 -20.92
N ARG A 209 -5.39 -17.45 -20.58
CA ARG A 209 -6.55 -16.87 -19.89
C ARG A 209 -6.21 -16.33 -18.50
N ASN A 210 -5.13 -16.85 -17.90
CA ASN A 210 -4.57 -16.35 -16.63
C ASN A 210 -3.85 -14.99 -16.80
N ASN A 211 -3.82 -14.44 -18.03
CA ASN A 211 -3.42 -13.06 -18.28
C ASN A 211 -4.69 -12.20 -18.42
N VAL A 212 -5.08 -11.48 -17.37
CA VAL A 212 -6.36 -10.77 -17.26
C VAL A 212 -6.28 -9.42 -17.97
N PRO A 213 -7.16 -9.10 -18.94
CA PRO A 213 -7.20 -7.76 -19.53
C PRO A 213 -7.52 -6.72 -18.47
N LEU A 214 -6.72 -5.66 -18.41
CA LEU A 214 -6.97 -4.55 -17.50
C LEU A 214 -7.74 -3.44 -18.20
N THR A 215 -8.74 -2.90 -17.50
CA THR A 215 -9.51 -1.74 -17.98
C THR A 215 -9.06 -0.48 -17.22
N PRO A 216 -8.80 0.65 -17.91
CA PRO A 216 -8.51 1.92 -17.25
C PRO A 216 -9.66 2.29 -16.30
N PRO A 217 -9.39 2.52 -15.00
CA PRO A 217 -10.44 2.83 -14.05
C PRO A 217 -10.88 4.28 -14.17
N LYS A 218 -12.18 4.53 -13.95
CA LYS A 218 -12.75 5.85 -13.69
C LYS A 218 -13.00 5.96 -12.20
N VAL A 219 -12.19 6.77 -11.54
CA VAL A 219 -12.05 6.77 -10.09
C VAL A 219 -12.63 8.03 -9.49
N ALA A 220 -13.55 7.87 -8.54
CA ALA A 220 -14.03 8.91 -7.65
C ALA A 220 -13.37 8.77 -6.27
N LEU A 221 -12.77 9.85 -5.77
CA LEU A 221 -12.27 9.98 -4.40
C LEU A 221 -13.16 10.96 -3.64
N MET A 222 -13.78 10.50 -2.56
CA MET A 222 -14.60 11.38 -1.74
C MET A 222 -13.73 12.33 -0.89
N VAL A 223 -14.13 13.60 -0.86
CA VAL A 223 -13.45 14.68 -0.12
C VAL A 223 -14.48 15.59 0.58
N GLU A 224 -14.02 16.46 1.47
CA GLU A 224 -14.83 17.27 2.40
C GLU A 224 -15.40 16.45 3.58
N PRO A 225 -15.76 17.08 4.71
CA PRO A 225 -16.41 16.38 5.81
C PRO A 225 -17.59 15.52 5.33
N PRO A 226 -17.77 14.31 5.88
CA PRO A 226 -17.08 13.76 7.04
C PRO A 226 -15.73 13.09 6.72
N PHE A 227 -15.32 12.97 5.46
CA PHE A 227 -14.12 12.23 5.07
C PHE A 227 -12.84 12.89 5.61
N ASP A 228 -11.85 12.05 5.93
CA ASP A 228 -10.60 12.53 6.50
C ASP A 228 -9.78 13.27 5.43
N LEU A 229 -9.54 14.56 5.67
CA LEU A 229 -8.87 15.43 4.69
C LEU A 229 -7.39 15.06 4.50
N LEU A 230 -6.72 14.55 5.53
CA LEU A 230 -5.31 14.16 5.44
C LEU A 230 -5.18 12.88 4.62
N ALA A 231 -5.99 11.87 4.89
CA ALA A 231 -6.06 10.63 4.14
C ALA A 231 -6.45 10.89 2.68
N SER A 232 -7.47 11.72 2.44
CA SER A 232 -7.87 12.16 1.10
C SER A 232 -6.71 12.82 0.35
N GLY A 233 -6.00 13.75 1.00
CA GLY A 233 -4.85 14.44 0.40
C GLY A 233 -3.68 13.51 0.08
N GLN A 234 -3.43 12.50 0.92
CA GLN A 234 -2.38 11.51 0.70
C GLN A 234 -2.71 10.56 -0.46
N ILE A 235 -3.96 10.09 -0.55
CA ILE A 235 -4.43 9.28 -1.68
C ILE A 235 -4.36 10.10 -2.98
N TYR A 236 -4.81 11.36 -2.92
CA TYR A 236 -4.73 12.26 -4.07
C TYR A 236 -3.28 12.45 -4.53
N TYR A 237 -2.34 12.71 -3.61
CA TYR A 237 -0.92 12.83 -3.94
C TYR A 237 -0.36 11.54 -4.55
N LEU A 238 -0.69 10.37 -4.00
CA LEU A 238 -0.25 9.07 -4.52
C LEU A 238 -0.68 8.87 -5.98
N PHE A 239 -1.90 9.28 -6.35
CA PHE A 239 -2.37 9.10 -7.72
C PHE A 239 -1.94 10.22 -8.67
N ASP A 240 -1.90 11.47 -8.19
CA ASP A 240 -1.53 12.64 -9.00
C ASP A 240 -0.02 12.72 -9.28
N GLN A 241 0.81 12.52 -8.26
CA GLN A 241 2.26 12.75 -8.34
C GLN A 241 3.06 11.47 -8.59
N GLU A 242 2.78 10.41 -7.82
CA GLU A 242 3.54 9.16 -7.88
C GLU A 242 3.06 8.26 -9.02
N THR A 243 1.76 8.00 -9.09
CA THR A 243 1.16 7.11 -10.09
C THR A 243 0.88 7.83 -11.41
N GLN A 244 0.61 9.13 -11.36
CA GLN A 244 0.18 9.94 -12.51
C GLN A 244 -1.05 9.35 -13.21
N LEU A 245 -1.99 8.84 -12.42
CA LEU A 245 -3.30 8.39 -12.85
C LEU A 245 -4.33 9.41 -12.37
N PRO A 246 -5.04 10.11 -13.27
CA PRO A 246 -6.05 11.08 -12.87
C PRO A 246 -7.17 10.40 -12.06
N ILE A 247 -7.46 10.96 -10.87
CA ILE A 247 -8.62 10.58 -10.06
C ILE A 247 -9.48 11.82 -9.81
N GLU A 248 -10.80 11.67 -9.85
CA GLU A 248 -11.73 12.77 -9.66
C GLU A 248 -12.08 12.94 -8.19
N ARG A 249 -11.95 14.16 -7.67
CA ARG A 249 -12.33 14.47 -6.29
C ARG A 249 -13.79 14.88 -6.24
N ILE A 250 -14.61 14.06 -5.61
CA ILE A 250 -16.04 14.31 -5.44
C ILE A 250 -16.28 14.88 -4.05
N LYS A 251 -16.75 16.11 -4.02
CA LYS A 251 -17.12 16.80 -2.79
C LYS A 251 -18.36 16.17 -2.17
N THR A 252 -18.36 15.94 -0.87
CA THR A 252 -19.54 15.46 -0.13
C THR A 252 -20.77 16.32 -0.38
N SER A 253 -20.59 17.65 -0.44
CA SER A 253 -21.68 18.60 -0.72
C SER A 253 -22.35 18.40 -2.08
N VAL A 254 -21.63 17.89 -3.09
CA VAL A 254 -22.16 17.55 -4.41
C VAL A 254 -22.95 16.23 -4.35
N LEU A 255 -22.45 15.23 -3.60
CA LEU A 255 -23.15 13.96 -3.40
C LEU A 255 -24.46 14.13 -2.62
N ILE A 256 -24.49 14.99 -1.59
CA ILE A 256 -25.74 15.26 -0.85
C ILE A 256 -26.77 15.94 -1.77
N GLN A 257 -26.32 16.82 -2.67
CA GLN A 257 -27.21 17.51 -3.61
C GLN A 257 -27.82 16.56 -4.65
N THR A 258 -27.11 15.50 -5.06
CA THR A 258 -27.68 14.46 -5.94
C THR A 258 -28.69 13.56 -5.24
N ALA A 259 -28.58 13.38 -3.91
CA ALA A 259 -29.51 12.60 -3.11
C ALA A 259 -30.81 13.35 -2.76
N LEU A 260 -30.89 14.67 -2.98
CA LEU A 260 -32.13 15.44 -2.82
C LEU A 260 -32.99 15.32 -4.09
N PRO A 261 -34.15 14.63 -4.07
CA PRO A 261 -34.96 14.44 -5.26
C PRO A 261 -35.63 15.77 -5.62
N LYS A 262 -35.11 16.46 -6.64
CA LYS A 262 -35.89 17.44 -7.39
C LYS A 262 -36.41 16.77 -8.66
N PHE A 263 -37.73 16.56 -8.69
CA PHE A 263 -38.47 16.10 -9.85
C PHE A 263 -38.05 16.92 -11.09
N GLY A 264 -37.55 16.21 -12.11
CA GLY A 264 -37.44 16.71 -13.47
C GLY A 264 -36.43 17.84 -13.68
N SER A 265 -35.14 17.58 -13.54
CA SER A 265 -34.09 18.07 -14.46
C SER A 265 -32.70 17.56 -14.03
N ARG A 266 -32.05 16.78 -14.90
CA ARG A 266 -30.61 16.52 -14.84
C ARG A 266 -29.88 17.86 -15.02
N TYR A 267 -29.19 18.32 -14.00
CA TYR A 267 -28.24 19.43 -14.11
C TYR A 267 -26.90 19.03 -13.48
N GLY A 268 -25.92 18.64 -14.30
CA GLY A 268 -24.49 18.82 -14.02
C GLY A 268 -23.87 18.20 -12.77
N PHE A 269 -24.51 17.21 -12.13
CA PHE A 269 -23.94 16.52 -10.96
C PHE A 269 -23.38 15.14 -11.33
N ALA A 270 -22.37 14.68 -10.60
CA ALA A 270 -21.72 13.39 -10.80
C ALA A 270 -22.68 12.22 -10.48
N ASP A 271 -22.90 11.31 -11.43
CA ASP A 271 -23.64 10.05 -11.23
C ASP A 271 -22.64 8.97 -10.77
N LEU A 272 -23.02 8.14 -9.79
CA LEU A 272 -22.18 7.03 -9.34
C LEU A 272 -21.83 6.07 -10.50
N ASN A 273 -22.70 5.95 -11.49
CA ASN A 273 -22.50 5.12 -12.68
C ASN A 273 -21.48 5.69 -13.68
N ASP A 274 -21.03 6.94 -13.50
CA ASP A 274 -19.93 7.51 -14.30
C ASP A 274 -18.57 6.91 -13.89
N TYR A 275 -18.51 6.27 -12.71
CA TYR A 275 -17.31 5.70 -12.11
C TYR A 275 -17.44 4.18 -11.93
N ASN A 276 -16.30 3.50 -11.98
CA ASN A 276 -16.20 2.07 -11.65
C ASN A 276 -15.44 1.83 -10.34
N VAL A 277 -14.77 2.85 -9.80
CA VAL A 277 -14.09 2.82 -8.51
C VAL A 277 -14.52 4.01 -7.67
N LEU A 278 -14.91 3.75 -6.41
CA LEU A 278 -15.20 4.77 -5.41
C LEU A 278 -14.30 4.57 -4.19
N ILE A 279 -13.57 5.61 -3.80
CA ILE A 279 -12.65 5.60 -2.65
C ILE A 279 -13.23 6.45 -1.52
N LEU A 280 -13.41 5.83 -0.35
CA LEU A 280 -13.92 6.43 0.87
C LEU A 280 -12.82 6.48 1.95
N PRO A 281 -12.11 7.61 2.10
CA PRO A 281 -11.04 7.76 3.07
C PRO A 281 -11.57 8.20 4.43
N GLY A 282 -11.55 7.30 5.42
CA GLY A 282 -11.98 7.61 6.78
C GLY A 282 -13.38 8.24 6.87
N GLY A 283 -13.65 8.93 7.98
CA GLY A 283 -14.87 9.70 8.21
C GLY A 283 -15.78 9.18 9.33
N GLY A 284 -15.41 8.06 9.95
CA GLY A 284 -15.96 7.60 11.23
C GLY A 284 -17.49 7.65 11.28
N GLN A 285 -18.02 8.23 12.35
CA GLN A 285 -19.47 8.30 12.59
C GLN A 285 -20.20 9.27 11.67
N GLY A 286 -19.50 10.20 11.03
CA GLY A 286 -20.11 11.17 10.11
C GLY A 286 -20.61 10.53 8.82
N LEU A 287 -20.10 9.34 8.45
CA LEU A 287 -20.55 8.60 7.26
C LEU A 287 -22.03 8.26 7.29
N ALA A 288 -22.62 8.04 8.47
CA ALA A 288 -24.05 7.78 8.63
C ALA A 288 -24.95 8.98 8.24
N GLN A 289 -24.38 10.19 8.18
CA GLN A 289 -25.10 11.39 7.73
C GLN A 289 -25.13 11.50 6.20
N ILE A 290 -24.18 10.86 5.52
CA ILE A 290 -24.03 10.90 4.06
C ILE A 290 -24.69 9.68 3.42
N PHE A 291 -24.43 8.51 4.00
CA PHE A 291 -24.94 7.24 3.52
C PHE A 291 -26.09 6.79 4.43
N THR A 292 -27.30 7.31 4.20
CA THR A 292 -28.48 6.78 4.88
C THR A 292 -28.81 5.39 4.33
N LYS A 293 -29.84 4.73 4.87
CA LYS A 293 -30.26 3.40 4.40
C LYS A 293 -30.50 3.37 2.89
N ASN A 294 -31.06 4.44 2.32
CA ASN A 294 -31.33 4.52 0.88
C ASN A 294 -30.02 4.56 0.06
N GLU A 295 -29.08 5.44 0.42
CA GLU A 295 -27.80 5.55 -0.29
C GLU A 295 -26.94 4.29 -0.13
N VAL A 296 -27.02 3.62 1.03
CA VAL A 296 -26.37 2.31 1.23
C VAL A 296 -26.93 1.26 0.27
N GLU A 297 -28.25 1.20 0.05
CA GLU A 297 -28.85 0.27 -0.91
C GLU A 297 -28.48 0.63 -2.37
N GLN A 298 -28.42 1.91 -2.71
CA GLN A 298 -27.94 2.35 -4.04
C GLN A 298 -26.48 1.97 -4.27
N LEU A 299 -25.62 2.22 -3.29
CA LEU A 299 -24.22 1.84 -3.34
C LEU A 299 -24.07 0.32 -3.43
N LYS A 300 -24.87 -0.43 -2.68
CA LYS A 300 -24.92 -1.89 -2.76
C LYS A 300 -25.35 -2.37 -4.15
N ALA A 301 -26.34 -1.74 -4.77
CA ALA A 301 -26.73 -2.06 -6.15
C ALA A 301 -25.60 -1.78 -7.14
N TRP A 302 -24.90 -0.64 -7.00
CA TRP A 302 -23.75 -0.29 -7.84
C TRP A 302 -22.58 -1.27 -7.69
N VAL A 303 -22.24 -1.67 -6.46
CA VAL A 303 -21.22 -2.72 -6.23
C VAL A 303 -21.66 -4.04 -6.87
N ASN A 304 -22.92 -4.46 -6.68
CA ASN A 304 -23.42 -5.69 -7.30
C ASN A 304 -23.34 -5.67 -8.84
N ALA A 305 -23.43 -4.49 -9.46
CA ALA A 305 -23.32 -4.27 -10.90
C ALA A 305 -21.87 -4.16 -11.42
N GLY A 306 -20.85 -4.37 -10.58
CA GLY A 306 -19.43 -4.34 -10.98
C GLY A 306 -18.61 -3.21 -10.39
N GLY A 307 -19.22 -2.33 -9.59
CA GLY A 307 -18.50 -1.27 -8.88
C GLY A 307 -17.49 -1.80 -7.87
N THR A 308 -16.35 -1.13 -7.75
CA THR A 308 -15.33 -1.42 -6.73
C THR A 308 -15.34 -0.33 -5.66
N LEU A 309 -15.80 -0.67 -4.46
CA LEU A 309 -15.81 0.24 -3.32
C LEU A 309 -14.53 0.05 -2.49
N ILE A 310 -13.70 1.06 -2.37
CA ILE A 310 -12.47 1.04 -1.58
C ILE A 310 -12.70 1.86 -0.31
N THR A 311 -12.57 1.24 0.85
CA THR A 311 -12.74 1.89 2.15
C THR A 311 -11.42 1.82 2.92
N SER A 312 -11.03 2.94 3.52
CA SER A 312 -9.82 2.99 4.35
C SER A 312 -10.07 3.56 5.74
N GLU A 313 -9.24 3.14 6.69
CA GLU A 313 -9.26 3.60 8.07
C GLU A 313 -10.65 3.41 8.71
N SER A 314 -11.19 4.46 9.35
CA SER A 314 -12.50 4.39 10.01
C SER A 314 -13.68 4.17 9.07
N ALA A 315 -13.53 4.38 7.75
CA ALA A 315 -14.59 4.11 6.79
C ALA A 315 -14.91 2.61 6.69
N VAL A 316 -13.91 1.75 6.91
CA VAL A 316 -14.10 0.30 6.93
C VAL A 316 -15.19 -0.09 7.93
N ASN A 317 -15.13 0.48 9.14
CA ASN A 317 -16.08 0.17 10.22
C ASN A 317 -17.54 0.43 9.80
N PHE A 318 -17.78 1.45 8.99
CA PHE A 318 -19.12 1.81 8.54
C PHE A 318 -19.73 0.74 7.63
N PHE A 319 -18.94 0.00 6.83
CA PHE A 319 -19.48 -0.99 5.89
C PHE A 319 -19.53 -2.42 6.43
N THR A 320 -19.39 -2.59 7.75
CA THR A 320 -19.49 -3.88 8.47
C THR A 320 -20.92 -4.18 8.94
N ASP A 321 -21.11 -5.36 9.52
CA ASP A 321 -22.39 -5.87 10.05
C ASP A 321 -23.03 -4.95 11.11
N LYS A 322 -22.20 -4.28 11.92
CA LYS A 322 -22.66 -3.34 12.96
C LYS A 322 -22.76 -1.89 12.48
N GLY A 323 -22.16 -1.57 11.34
CA GLY A 323 -22.23 -0.24 10.73
C GLY A 323 -23.50 -0.06 9.91
N SER A 324 -23.37 -0.13 8.59
CA SER A 324 -24.44 0.06 7.61
C SER A 324 -25.21 -1.21 7.31
N LYS A 325 -24.72 -2.38 7.75
CA LYS A 325 -25.26 -3.71 7.38
C LYS A 325 -25.20 -3.98 5.87
N MET A 326 -24.37 -3.25 5.14
CA MET A 326 -24.13 -3.52 3.73
C MET A 326 -23.46 -4.88 3.52
N THR A 327 -22.66 -5.33 4.50
CA THR A 327 -21.98 -6.63 4.50
C THR A 327 -22.21 -7.38 5.82
N GLU A 328 -21.89 -8.67 5.83
CA GLU A 328 -21.84 -9.52 7.04
C GLU A 328 -20.44 -9.53 7.69
N VAL A 329 -19.52 -8.71 7.19
CA VAL A 329 -18.16 -8.63 7.72
C VAL A 329 -18.18 -8.09 9.13
N LYS A 330 -17.48 -8.76 10.04
CA LYS A 330 -17.47 -8.41 11.46
C LYS A 330 -16.17 -7.74 11.86
N LEU A 331 -16.28 -6.72 12.71
CA LEU A 331 -15.14 -6.21 13.47
C LEU A 331 -14.89 -7.09 14.69
N ALA A 332 -13.63 -7.18 15.07
CA ALA A 332 -13.31 -7.73 16.37
C ALA A 332 -13.76 -6.79 17.49
N GLU A 333 -14.38 -7.36 18.51
CA GLU A 333 -14.95 -6.58 19.60
C GLU A 333 -13.86 -6.08 20.55
N VAL A 334 -13.71 -4.76 20.61
CA VAL A 334 -12.91 -4.12 21.65
C VAL A 334 -13.74 -4.16 22.93
N LYS A 335 -13.29 -4.93 23.93
CA LYS A 335 -13.95 -4.99 25.23
C LYS A 335 -13.83 -3.62 25.89
N ARG A 336 -14.95 -3.06 26.35
CA ARG A 336 -14.92 -1.85 27.18
C ARG A 336 -14.29 -2.20 28.52
N ASP A 337 -13.40 -1.34 28.99
CA ASP A 337 -12.84 -1.48 30.33
C ASP A 337 -13.94 -1.20 31.37
N SER A 338 -14.37 -2.25 32.06
CA SER A 338 -15.34 -2.18 33.15
C SER A 338 -14.70 -2.47 34.52
N SER A 339 -13.37 -2.41 34.62
CA SER A 339 -12.64 -2.60 35.88
C SER A 339 -13.02 -1.54 36.90
N ASP A 340 -12.90 -1.87 38.18
CA ASP A 340 -13.17 -0.90 39.26
C ASP A 340 -12.18 0.27 39.21
N VAL A 341 -10.94 0.02 38.77
CA VAL A 341 -9.97 1.09 38.50
C VAL A 341 -10.57 2.11 37.53
N ALA A 342 -11.06 1.68 36.36
CA ALA A 342 -11.66 2.58 35.38
C ALA A 342 -12.90 3.35 35.89
N LYS A 343 -13.65 2.79 36.85
CA LYS A 343 -14.83 3.43 37.45
C LYS A 343 -14.47 4.55 38.42
N TYR A 344 -13.37 4.40 39.16
CA TYR A 344 -12.98 5.30 40.25
C TYR A 344 -11.77 6.21 39.92
N LEU A 345 -11.33 6.26 38.65
CA LEU A 345 -10.27 7.17 38.21
C LEU A 345 -10.57 8.62 38.58
N ALA A 346 -9.61 9.27 39.25
CA ALA A 346 -9.64 10.71 39.46
C ALA A 346 -9.57 11.43 38.10
N TYR A 347 -10.11 12.65 38.04
CA TYR A 347 -10.24 13.39 36.78
C TYR A 347 -8.91 13.55 36.04
N ASN A 348 -7.82 13.84 36.77
CA ASN A 348 -6.47 14.02 36.23
C ASN A 348 -5.81 12.70 35.75
N GLU A 349 -6.27 11.53 36.20
CA GLU A 349 -5.69 10.23 35.82
C GLU A 349 -6.33 9.65 34.55
N ARG A 350 -7.51 10.16 34.18
CA ARG A 350 -8.29 9.63 33.05
C ARG A 350 -7.56 9.72 31.73
N THR A 351 -6.89 10.84 31.46
CA THR A 351 -6.17 11.06 30.21
C THR A 351 -5.09 10.00 30.01
N ASP A 352 -4.25 9.76 31.02
CA ASP A 352 -3.18 8.78 30.96
C ASP A 352 -3.72 7.35 30.88
N PHE A 353 -4.75 7.03 31.68
CA PHE A 353 -5.33 5.69 31.70
C PHE A 353 -5.92 5.30 30.34
N TYR A 354 -6.75 6.16 29.75
CA TYR A 354 -7.35 5.88 28.44
C TYR A 354 -6.37 6.10 27.29
N GLY A 355 -5.38 6.99 27.44
CA GLY A 355 -4.31 7.23 26.49
C GLY A 355 -3.46 5.97 26.25
N LYS A 356 -3.10 5.25 27.32
CA LYS A 356 -2.38 3.97 27.26
C LYS A 356 -3.12 2.86 26.49
N LYS A 357 -4.44 2.98 26.34
CA LYS A 357 -5.27 2.03 25.58
C LYS A 357 -5.39 2.39 24.10
N ARG A 358 -4.91 3.55 23.68
CA ARG A 358 -4.85 3.93 22.26
C ARG A 358 -3.61 3.33 21.62
N ILE A 359 -3.65 3.20 20.30
CA ILE A 359 -2.49 2.83 19.50
C ILE A 359 -2.02 4.10 18.77
N PRO A 360 -1.00 4.81 19.27
CA PRO A 360 -0.51 6.03 18.64
C PRO A 360 0.42 5.68 17.49
N GLY A 361 -0.12 5.25 16.34
CA GLY A 361 0.65 4.94 15.12
C GLY A 361 1.88 4.06 15.40
N SER A 362 1.66 2.77 15.65
CA SER A 362 2.73 1.78 15.89
C SER A 362 3.01 0.95 14.64
N ALA A 363 4.26 0.53 14.48
CA ALA A 363 4.64 -0.40 13.43
C ALA A 363 4.35 -1.82 13.89
N LEU A 364 3.37 -2.47 13.28
CA LEU A 364 3.05 -3.86 13.56
C LEU A 364 3.55 -4.76 12.43
N ASN A 365 4.10 -5.92 12.81
CA ASN A 365 4.47 -6.97 11.88
C ASN A 365 3.21 -7.62 11.29
N THR A 366 3.12 -7.65 9.97
CA THR A 366 1.99 -8.22 9.24
C THR A 366 2.44 -9.14 8.12
N MET A 367 1.54 -10.05 7.74
CA MET A 367 1.70 -11.00 6.65
C MET A 367 0.72 -10.67 5.53
N LEU A 368 1.14 -10.87 4.28
CA LEU A 368 0.34 -10.67 3.08
C LEU A 368 0.19 -11.97 2.28
N ASP A 369 -1.01 -12.21 1.77
CA ASP A 369 -1.24 -13.16 0.68
C ASP A 369 -0.89 -12.50 -0.65
N VAL A 370 0.36 -12.69 -1.09
CA VAL A 370 0.90 -12.09 -2.33
C VAL A 370 0.34 -12.72 -3.61
N THR A 371 -0.48 -13.77 -3.50
CA THR A 371 -1.19 -14.39 -4.63
C THR A 371 -2.56 -13.74 -4.88
N HIS A 372 -2.98 -12.82 -4.02
CA HIS A 372 -4.20 -12.05 -4.20
C HIS A 372 -3.92 -10.73 -4.95
N PRO A 373 -4.75 -10.30 -5.93
CA PRO A 373 -4.51 -9.10 -6.74
C PRO A 373 -4.26 -7.81 -5.96
N LEU A 374 -4.92 -7.65 -4.81
CA LEU A 374 -4.69 -6.54 -3.88
C LEU A 374 -3.23 -6.45 -3.37
N ALA A 375 -2.47 -7.55 -3.33
CA ALA A 375 -1.08 -7.59 -2.86
C ALA A 375 -0.06 -7.98 -3.95
N PHE A 376 -0.46 -8.03 -5.22
CA PHE A 376 0.47 -8.27 -6.33
C PHE A 376 1.64 -7.28 -6.32
N GLY A 377 2.84 -7.80 -6.60
CA GLY A 377 4.08 -7.03 -6.61
C GLY A 377 4.60 -6.62 -5.22
N MET A 378 4.00 -7.11 -4.13
CA MET A 378 4.45 -6.86 -2.76
C MET A 378 5.18 -8.07 -2.17
N PRO A 379 6.11 -7.87 -1.21
CA PRO A 379 6.68 -8.97 -0.44
C PRO A 379 5.65 -9.55 0.55
N PRO A 380 5.82 -10.81 1.02
CA PRO A 380 4.86 -11.47 1.91
C PRO A 380 4.84 -10.92 3.34
N SER A 381 5.75 -10.01 3.69
CA SER A 381 5.79 -9.34 4.98
C SER A 381 5.76 -7.83 4.83
N LEU A 382 4.98 -7.17 5.68
CA LEU A 382 4.81 -5.72 5.70
C LEU A 382 4.86 -5.21 7.14
N TYR A 383 5.57 -4.11 7.39
CA TYR A 383 5.37 -3.31 8.59
C TYR A 383 4.19 -2.35 8.36
N SER A 384 3.06 -2.61 9.03
CA SER A 384 1.84 -1.84 8.87
C SER A 384 1.74 -0.79 9.97
N LEU A 385 1.63 0.49 9.60
CA LEU A 385 1.42 1.57 10.57
C LEU A 385 -0.02 1.53 11.05
N THR A 386 -0.20 1.12 12.31
CA THR A 386 -1.52 0.91 12.91
C THR A 386 -1.79 2.00 13.94
N SER A 387 -2.89 2.73 13.75
CA SER A 387 -3.35 3.83 14.62
C SER A 387 -4.68 3.54 15.33
N SER A 388 -5.21 2.33 15.16
CA SER A 388 -6.51 1.92 15.69
C SER A 388 -6.45 0.49 16.20
N SER A 389 -7.20 0.19 17.25
CA SER A 389 -7.43 -1.17 17.74
C SER A 389 -8.52 -1.92 16.96
N SER A 390 -9.16 -1.28 15.98
CA SER A 390 -10.14 -1.94 15.12
C SER A 390 -9.43 -2.89 14.15
N ALA A 391 -9.95 -4.12 14.02
CA ALA A 391 -9.53 -5.07 12.99
C ALA A 391 -10.72 -5.96 12.57
N LEU A 392 -10.67 -6.49 11.35
CA LEU A 392 -11.71 -7.39 10.84
C LEU A 392 -11.48 -8.81 11.36
N LEU A 393 -12.57 -9.53 11.62
CA LEU A 393 -12.52 -10.95 11.91
C LEU A 393 -12.39 -11.75 10.60
N PRO A 394 -11.34 -12.59 10.47
CA PRO A 394 -11.23 -13.48 9.32
C PRO A 394 -12.42 -14.45 9.31
N ASN A 395 -12.94 -14.72 8.12
CA ASN A 395 -13.99 -15.72 7.92
C ASN A 395 -13.93 -16.27 6.48
N PRO A 396 -14.53 -17.44 6.19
CA PRO A 396 -14.42 -18.08 4.87
C PRO A 396 -14.97 -17.26 3.69
N ASN A 397 -15.89 -16.33 3.94
CA ASN A 397 -16.54 -15.51 2.90
C ASN A 397 -15.84 -14.15 2.70
N LEU A 398 -14.81 -13.85 3.51
CA LEU A 398 -13.98 -12.67 3.42
C LEU A 398 -12.58 -13.08 2.93
N GLN A 399 -12.14 -12.54 1.81
CA GLN A 399 -10.80 -12.78 1.31
C GLN A 399 -9.80 -11.99 2.16
N THR A 400 -9.23 -12.62 3.19
CA THR A 400 -8.16 -12.03 4.01
C THR A 400 -6.88 -11.92 3.18
N VAL A 401 -6.50 -10.69 2.83
CA VAL A 401 -5.28 -10.41 2.06
C VAL A 401 -4.12 -10.06 2.98
N GLY A 402 -4.39 -9.37 4.09
CA GLY A 402 -3.38 -8.96 5.05
C GLY A 402 -3.84 -9.18 6.49
N TYR A 403 -3.00 -9.82 7.30
CA TYR A 403 -3.29 -10.07 8.72
C TYR A 403 -2.10 -9.74 9.62
N TYR A 404 -2.40 -9.37 10.86
CA TYR A 404 -1.41 -9.15 11.91
C TYR A 404 -0.76 -10.46 12.35
N VAL A 405 0.56 -10.48 12.55
CA VAL A 405 1.28 -11.67 13.04
C VAL A 405 0.59 -12.22 14.30
N LYS A 406 0.42 -13.54 14.35
CA LYS A 406 -0.33 -14.24 15.42
C LYS A 406 0.43 -14.29 16.74
N ASP A 407 1.76 -14.33 16.68
CA ASP A 407 2.63 -14.32 17.86
C ASP A 407 2.73 -12.90 18.40
N THR A 408 2.07 -12.65 19.54
CA THR A 408 2.02 -11.33 20.19
C THR A 408 3.41 -10.83 20.61
N SER A 409 4.34 -11.73 20.92
CA SER A 409 5.71 -11.38 21.30
C SER A 409 6.52 -10.79 20.14
N ASN A 410 6.10 -11.06 18.91
CA ASN A 410 6.73 -10.58 17.68
C ASN A 410 5.79 -9.65 16.87
N LEU A 411 4.63 -9.26 17.41
CA LEU A 411 3.69 -8.42 16.68
C LEU A 411 4.12 -6.95 16.65
N LEU A 412 4.63 -6.42 17.76
CA LEU A 412 5.13 -5.05 17.82
C LEU A 412 6.54 -4.96 17.21
N ALA A 413 6.66 -4.32 16.04
CA ALA A 413 7.97 -4.07 15.43
C ALA A 413 8.62 -2.80 15.99
N SER A 414 7.83 -1.74 16.21
CA SER A 414 8.29 -0.45 16.72
C SER A 414 7.13 0.38 17.25
N GLY A 415 7.44 1.29 18.19
CA GLY A 415 6.47 2.19 18.81
C GLY A 415 5.84 1.59 20.07
N TYR A 416 4.64 2.07 20.40
CA TYR A 416 3.92 1.69 21.62
C TYR A 416 2.55 1.10 21.31
N THR A 417 2.35 -0.15 21.71
CA THR A 417 1.03 -0.78 21.74
C THR A 417 0.90 -1.59 23.03
N SER A 418 -0.14 -1.34 23.82
CA SER A 418 -0.42 -2.09 25.05
C SER A 418 -0.56 -3.59 24.78
N ALA A 419 -0.20 -4.45 25.74
CA ALA A 419 -0.37 -5.89 25.63
C ALA A 419 -1.81 -6.30 25.26
N GLU A 420 -2.83 -5.67 25.87
CA GLU A 420 -4.25 -5.90 25.55
C GLU A 420 -4.56 -5.67 24.06
N ASN A 421 -4.04 -4.58 23.49
CA ASN A 421 -4.20 -4.29 22.06
C ASN A 421 -3.41 -5.25 21.15
N LEU A 422 -2.23 -5.72 21.58
CA LEU A 422 -1.47 -6.71 20.82
C LEU A 422 -2.20 -8.05 20.78
N GLU A 423 -2.69 -8.53 21.93
CA GLU A 423 -3.54 -9.72 22.03
C GLU A 423 -4.83 -9.55 21.24
N HIS A 424 -5.42 -8.35 21.29
CA HIS A 424 -6.56 -8.03 20.47
C HIS A 424 -6.18 -8.16 18.99
N LEU A 425 -5.18 -7.47 18.46
CA LEU A 425 -4.93 -7.44 17.02
C LEU A 425 -4.35 -8.74 16.44
N ALA A 426 -3.65 -9.54 17.23
CA ALA A 426 -2.96 -10.74 16.77
C ALA A 426 -3.85 -11.68 15.94
N GLY A 427 -3.39 -12.01 14.73
CA GLY A 427 -4.10 -12.89 13.79
C GLY A 427 -5.33 -12.29 13.11
N LYS A 428 -5.71 -11.05 13.43
CA LYS A 428 -6.86 -10.38 12.81
C LYS A 428 -6.49 -9.74 11.48
N THR A 429 -7.51 -9.43 10.69
CA THR A 429 -7.35 -8.95 9.33
C THR A 429 -7.32 -7.43 9.29
N PHE A 430 -6.33 -6.86 8.61
CA PHE A 430 -6.22 -5.41 8.36
C PHE A 430 -6.47 -5.05 6.90
N ALA A 431 -6.35 -6.01 5.98
CA ALA A 431 -6.66 -5.82 4.57
C ALA A 431 -7.46 -7.01 4.04
N ALA A 432 -8.60 -6.73 3.41
CA ALA A 432 -9.49 -7.76 2.91
C ALA A 432 -10.27 -7.32 1.67
N VAL A 433 -10.79 -8.31 0.95
CA VAL A 433 -11.76 -8.08 -0.13
C VAL A 433 -13.02 -8.89 0.16
N GLN A 434 -14.16 -8.22 0.08
CA GLN A 434 -15.49 -8.83 0.15
C GLN A 434 -16.11 -8.81 -1.25
N PRO A 435 -16.16 -9.96 -1.94
CA PRO A 435 -16.91 -10.08 -3.19
C PRO A 435 -18.39 -9.76 -2.97
N MET A 436 -19.01 -9.06 -3.93
CA MET A 436 -20.43 -8.71 -3.90
C MET A 436 -20.97 -8.54 -5.32
N GLY A 437 -21.78 -9.50 -5.77
CA GLY A 437 -22.27 -9.54 -7.15
C GLY A 437 -21.10 -9.63 -8.15
N GLN A 438 -21.07 -8.73 -9.12
CA GLN A 438 -19.97 -8.60 -10.08
C GLN A 438 -18.84 -7.69 -9.59
N GLY A 439 -19.07 -6.94 -8.51
CA GLY A 439 -18.10 -6.03 -7.92
C GLY A 439 -17.55 -6.56 -6.61
N LYS A 440 -16.97 -5.64 -5.82
CA LYS A 440 -16.34 -5.96 -4.55
C LYS A 440 -16.16 -4.74 -3.66
N ILE A 441 -15.96 -5.01 -2.38
CA ILE A 441 -15.58 -4.02 -1.39
C ILE A 441 -14.17 -4.35 -0.91
N VAL A 442 -13.25 -3.41 -1.05
CA VAL A 442 -11.88 -3.49 -0.52
C VAL A 442 -11.84 -2.77 0.83
N PHE A 443 -11.38 -3.49 1.85
CA PHE A 443 -11.21 -2.98 3.19
C PHE A 443 -9.73 -2.81 3.53
N LEU A 444 -9.32 -1.59 3.87
CA LEU A 444 -7.96 -1.25 4.32
C LEU A 444 -8.05 -0.58 5.70
N MET A 445 -7.89 -1.33 6.78
CA MET A 445 -8.00 -0.82 8.16
C MET A 445 -7.00 0.28 8.49
N ASN A 446 -5.83 0.26 7.83
CA ASN A 446 -4.75 1.20 8.04
C ASN A 446 -4.58 2.11 6.82
N ASN A 447 -4.03 3.29 7.04
CA ASN A 447 -3.59 4.17 5.96
C ASN A 447 -2.32 3.60 5.31
N THR A 448 -2.41 3.21 4.05
CA THR A 448 -1.34 2.54 3.30
C THR A 448 -0.23 3.48 2.81
N GLN A 449 -0.46 4.79 2.83
CA GLN A 449 0.46 5.83 2.35
C GLN A 449 0.55 7.00 3.34
N PHE A 450 0.60 6.68 4.64
CA PHE A 450 0.50 7.67 5.70
C PHE A 450 1.55 8.79 5.54
N ARG A 451 1.05 10.00 5.32
CA ARG A 451 1.82 11.25 5.06
C ARG A 451 2.88 11.13 3.95
N MET A 452 2.77 10.14 3.07
CA MET A 452 3.82 9.77 2.10
C MET A 452 5.19 9.50 2.73
N PHE A 453 5.23 9.27 4.03
CA PHE A 453 6.42 8.85 4.78
C PHE A 453 6.38 7.33 5.01
N TRP A 454 5.23 6.81 5.41
CA TRP A 454 5.01 5.36 5.55
C TRP A 454 4.36 4.82 4.28
N ILE A 455 5.19 4.37 3.34
CA ILE A 455 4.77 4.02 1.98
C ILE A 455 4.89 2.53 1.65
N GLY A 456 5.38 1.70 2.58
CA GLY A 456 5.55 0.26 2.37
C GLY A 456 4.25 -0.46 1.93
N GLY A 457 3.10 0.03 2.39
CA GLY A 457 1.78 -0.50 2.05
C GLY A 457 1.12 0.13 0.83
N MET A 458 1.67 1.20 0.25
CA MET A 458 0.96 2.05 -0.73
C MET A 458 0.53 1.30 -1.99
N ARG A 459 1.27 0.25 -2.36
CA ARG A 459 0.96 -0.61 -3.51
C ARG A 459 -0.42 -1.26 -3.36
N MET A 460 -0.90 -1.51 -2.14
CA MET A 460 -2.26 -2.04 -1.93
C MET A 460 -3.33 -1.06 -2.41
N MET A 461 -3.17 0.24 -2.15
CA MET A 461 -4.11 1.26 -2.65
C MET A 461 -4.05 1.36 -4.18
N GLN A 462 -2.86 1.30 -4.78
CA GLN A 462 -2.71 1.27 -6.23
C GLN A 462 -3.35 0.02 -6.85
N ASN A 463 -3.11 -1.17 -6.28
CA ASN A 463 -3.72 -2.42 -6.72
C ASN A 463 -5.25 -2.39 -6.57
N ALA A 464 -5.76 -1.83 -5.48
CA ALA A 464 -7.19 -1.65 -5.24
C ALA A 464 -7.87 -0.84 -6.35
N VAL A 465 -7.19 0.21 -6.85
CA VAL A 465 -7.72 1.08 -7.90
C VAL A 465 -7.47 0.51 -9.30
N MET A 466 -6.28 -0.03 -9.55
CA MET A 466 -5.80 -0.32 -10.92
C MET A 466 -5.99 -1.79 -11.34
N LEU A 467 -6.07 -2.73 -10.40
CA LEU A 467 -6.17 -4.16 -10.69
C LEU A 467 -7.52 -4.72 -10.28
N MET A 468 -7.98 -4.47 -9.06
CA MET A 468 -9.23 -5.06 -8.52
C MET A 468 -10.48 -4.84 -9.38
N PRO A 469 -10.65 -3.75 -10.15
CA PRO A 469 -11.80 -3.65 -11.05
C PRO A 469 -11.84 -4.74 -12.14
N SER A 470 -10.69 -5.33 -12.48
CA SER A 470 -10.55 -6.36 -13.53
C SER A 470 -10.47 -7.80 -12.98
N PHE A 471 -10.15 -7.98 -11.70
CA PHE A 471 -10.08 -9.26 -10.98
C PHE A 471 -11.17 -9.32 -9.92
#